data_AF-W4VC13-F1
#
_entry.id   AF-W4VC13-F1
#
_cell.length_a   1.000
_cell.length_b   1.000
_cell.length_c   1.000
_cell.angle_alpha   90.00
_cell.angle_beta   90.00
_cell.angle_gamma   90.00
#
_symmetry.space_group_name_H-M   'P 1'
#
loop_
_entity.id
_entity.type
_entity.pdbx_description
1 polymer ?
#
loop_
_entity_poly.entity_id
_entity_poly.type
_entity_poly.pdbx_seq_one_letter_code
_entity_poly.pdbx_strand_id
1 'polypeptide(L)'
;MDNISKLKNELEKAVRRNDIEKADKISDQLFRMQKGMEADTVMPAQFVEKIIERSNQKSGGQKSMKKIISIVAIAAVTATLGITALATRWYGVRDLVFKNSNNEAAITENSDIADSASDVEVSTGGYVQEKMDLIALQGYPDSNEYKASAEWNLFLAGYDTDGKFLSEVGNGSNEFTEKYPLYMVYTRDMAEKLEEIVAKYQLKLHNSITIVNNQKELIEEANIGEFAKNANTVLSGYVYDDGTFHYDGEALLRNGTHIDYQFGNYVKGTFSATYLNVGDASSYTEWEYKTSSGQKVSLALGDTKALVIADLQNSYVAINVLTGRNPESGGITAEDLQEFADTFDFSQIK
;
A
#
# COMPACT_ATOMS: atom_id res chain seq x y z
N MET A 1 -11.89 30.07 33.94
CA MET A 1 -11.72 30.01 32.47
C MET A 1 -10.60 29.05 32.19
N ASP A 2 -10.87 28.02 31.40
CA ASP A 2 -9.91 26.99 31.03
C ASP A 2 -8.72 27.58 30.23
N ASN A 3 -7.51 27.07 30.48
CA ASN A 3 -6.24 27.62 29.98
C ASN A 3 -6.19 27.60 28.43
N ILE A 4 -6.81 26.59 27.82
CA ILE A 4 -6.96 26.46 26.35
C ILE A 4 -7.87 27.55 25.78
N SER A 5 -8.98 27.86 26.46
CA SER A 5 -9.92 28.89 26.00
C SER A 5 -9.28 30.28 26.00
N LYS A 6 -8.37 30.55 26.95
CA LYS A 6 -7.60 31.79 27.00
C LYS A 6 -6.59 31.89 25.85
N LEU A 7 -5.88 30.81 25.54
CA LEU A 7 -4.91 30.77 24.43
C LEU A 7 -5.58 30.93 23.07
N LYS A 8 -6.75 30.30 22.85
CA LYS A 8 -7.53 30.48 21.61
C LYS A 8 -7.95 31.93 21.38
N ASN A 9 -8.34 32.62 22.45
CA ASN A 9 -8.76 34.02 22.37
C ASN A 9 -7.56 34.97 22.11
N GLU A 10 -6.37 34.64 22.64
CA GLU A 10 -5.14 35.39 22.34
C GLU A 10 -4.60 35.13 20.93
N LEU A 11 -4.73 33.91 20.41
CA LEU A 11 -4.43 33.57 19.02
C LEU A 11 -5.30 34.41 18.06
N GLU A 12 -6.61 34.48 18.34
CA GLU A 12 -7.54 35.26 17.51
C GLU A 12 -7.18 36.75 17.49
N LYS A 13 -6.72 37.31 18.62
CA LYS A 13 -6.25 38.70 18.68
C LYS A 13 -4.94 38.93 17.92
N ALA A 14 -4.00 37.98 17.97
CA ALA A 14 -2.74 38.06 17.26
C ALA A 14 -2.96 38.03 15.73
N VAL A 15 -3.81 37.12 15.25
CA VAL A 15 -4.20 37.04 13.84
C VAL A 15 -4.92 38.30 13.37
N ARG A 16 -5.86 38.84 14.17
CA ARG A 16 -6.56 40.10 13.83
C ARG A 16 -5.63 41.32 13.74
N ARG A 17 -4.48 41.28 14.41
CA ARG A 17 -3.47 42.35 14.39
C ARG A 17 -2.34 42.09 13.39
N ASN A 18 -2.43 41.00 12.62
CA ASN A 18 -1.41 40.56 11.68
C ASN A 18 -0.03 40.32 12.34
N ASP A 19 -0.03 39.93 13.62
CA ASP A 19 1.16 39.61 14.41
C ASP A 19 1.44 38.11 14.28
N ILE A 20 2.07 37.76 13.15
CA ILE A 20 2.22 36.37 12.68
C ILE A 20 3.11 35.55 13.61
N GLU A 21 4.22 36.14 14.07
CA GLU A 21 5.19 35.46 14.93
C GLU A 21 4.58 35.10 16.30
N LYS A 22 3.70 35.96 16.81
CA LYS A 22 2.96 35.69 18.04
C LYS A 22 1.83 34.67 17.84
N ALA A 23 1.17 34.68 16.69
CA ALA A 23 0.14 33.71 16.37
C ALA A 23 0.74 32.29 16.27
N ASP A 24 1.88 32.15 15.63
CA ASP A 24 2.60 30.88 15.50
C ASP A 24 2.95 30.29 16.86
N LYS A 25 3.58 31.08 17.72
CA LYS A 25 3.99 30.65 19.06
C LYS A 25 2.83 30.21 19.95
N ILE A 26 1.65 30.81 19.80
CA ILE A 26 0.43 30.43 20.56
C ILE A 26 -0.20 29.17 19.96
N SER A 27 -0.14 29.01 18.63
CA SER A 27 -0.58 27.81 17.92
C SER A 27 0.22 26.59 18.39
N ASP A 28 1.54 26.68 18.44
CA ASP A 28 2.44 25.60 18.90
C ASP A 28 2.15 25.19 20.35
N GLN A 29 1.83 26.16 21.21
CA GLN A 29 1.47 25.90 22.59
C GLN A 29 0.14 25.16 22.73
N LEU A 30 -0.89 25.59 21.99
CA LEU A 30 -2.18 24.89 21.93
C LEU A 30 -2.00 23.46 21.41
N PHE A 31 -1.15 23.29 20.41
CA PHE A 31 -0.87 22.03 19.75
C PHE A 31 -0.16 21.02 20.67
N ARG A 32 0.89 21.46 21.38
CA ARG A 32 1.59 20.64 22.39
C ARG A 32 0.70 20.28 23.57
N MET A 33 -0.21 21.17 23.96
CA MET A 33 -1.18 20.91 25.03
C MET A 33 -2.28 19.91 24.63
N GLN A 34 -2.52 19.72 23.32
CA GLN A 34 -3.54 18.82 22.77
C GLN A 34 -2.98 17.51 22.18
N LYS A 35 -1.65 17.29 22.25
CA LYS A 35 -0.93 16.08 21.77
C LYS A 35 -1.11 15.77 20.25
N GLY A 36 -0.97 16.76 19.36
CA GLY A 36 -0.85 16.56 17.89
C GLY A 36 0.58 16.81 17.35
N MET A 37 0.93 16.35 16.14
CA MET A 37 2.25 16.50 15.47
C MET A 37 2.20 17.28 14.11
N GLU A 38 3.24 18.08 13.85
CA GLU A 38 3.33 19.40 13.18
C GLU A 38 3.07 19.55 11.64
N ALA A 39 2.46 18.61 10.91
CA ALA A 39 2.66 18.51 9.44
C ALA A 39 1.54 18.95 8.44
N ASP A 40 0.39 19.50 8.85
CA ASP A 40 -0.77 19.69 7.94
C ASP A 40 -1.00 21.13 7.41
N THR A 41 -0.19 21.65 6.46
CA THR A 41 -0.40 23.03 5.91
C THR A 41 -0.21 23.19 4.36
N VAL A 42 -1.23 23.75 3.65
CA VAL A 42 -1.31 24.41 2.26
C VAL A 42 -2.04 23.80 0.97
N MET A 43 -3.22 24.36 0.52
CA MET A 43 -4.43 23.89 -0.28
C MET A 43 -4.39 24.29 -1.78
N PRO A 44 -5.01 23.52 -2.72
CA PRO A 44 -4.98 23.82 -4.16
C PRO A 44 -6.19 24.61 -4.73
N ALA A 45 -5.93 25.27 -5.86
CA ALA A 45 -6.62 26.44 -6.43
C ALA A 45 -8.06 26.28 -6.99
N GLN A 46 -8.62 25.07 -7.10
CA GLN A 46 -9.98 24.86 -7.64
C GLN A 46 -11.10 25.37 -6.71
N PHE A 47 -10.77 25.61 -5.44
CA PHE A 47 -11.66 26.22 -4.46
C PHE A 47 -11.90 27.73 -4.72
N VAL A 48 -10.96 28.39 -5.43
CA VAL A 48 -11.01 29.85 -5.68
C VAL A 48 -11.99 30.20 -6.80
N GLU A 49 -12.07 29.40 -7.87
CA GLU A 49 -12.96 29.68 -9.01
C GLU A 49 -14.45 29.53 -8.66
N LYS A 50 -14.81 28.53 -7.84
CA LYS A 50 -16.20 28.32 -7.36
C LYS A 50 -16.71 29.41 -6.41
N ILE A 51 -15.80 30.16 -5.78
CA ILE A 51 -16.14 31.30 -4.91
C ILE A 51 -16.40 32.56 -5.74
N ILE A 52 -15.70 32.75 -6.85
CA ILE A 52 -15.87 33.89 -7.76
C ILE A 52 -17.27 33.86 -8.41
N GLU A 53 -17.71 32.70 -8.91
CA GLU A 53 -19.03 32.52 -9.56
C GLU A 53 -20.21 32.81 -8.61
N ARG A 54 -20.12 32.38 -7.34
CA ARG A 54 -21.17 32.61 -6.34
C ARG A 54 -21.25 34.05 -5.85
N SER A 55 -20.19 34.84 -6.00
CA SER A 55 -20.16 36.25 -5.56
C SER A 55 -20.96 37.18 -6.50
N ASN A 56 -21.06 36.85 -7.79
CA ASN A 56 -21.70 37.71 -8.80
C ASN A 56 -23.25 37.63 -8.79
N GLN A 57 -23.85 36.61 -8.16
CA GLN A 57 -25.31 36.44 -8.09
C GLN A 57 -25.99 37.17 -6.92
N LYS A 58 -25.25 37.82 -6.01
CA LYS A 58 -25.84 38.52 -4.84
C LYS A 58 -25.33 39.95 -4.70
N SER A 59 -25.44 40.73 -5.77
CA SER A 59 -25.28 42.19 -5.73
C SER A 59 -26.64 42.87 -5.72
N GLY A 60 -27.19 43.11 -4.54
CA GLY A 60 -28.37 43.96 -4.33
C GLY A 60 -28.37 44.51 -2.91
N GLY A 61 -27.72 45.66 -2.69
CA GLY A 61 -27.84 46.40 -1.44
C GLY A 61 -26.50 46.87 -0.84
N GLN A 62 -26.12 48.09 -1.20
CA GLN A 62 -24.98 48.83 -0.69
C GLN A 62 -25.18 49.24 0.79
N LYS A 63 -24.44 48.65 1.74
CA LYS A 63 -23.93 49.36 2.93
C LYS A 63 -22.89 48.56 3.75
N SER A 64 -21.77 49.24 4.00
CA SER A 64 -20.69 48.95 4.96
C SER A 64 -19.79 47.73 4.69
N MET A 65 -18.99 47.85 3.61
CA MET A 65 -17.87 46.96 3.25
C MET A 65 -16.92 46.59 4.41
N LYS A 66 -16.77 47.40 5.46
CA LYS A 66 -15.77 47.15 6.51
C LYS A 66 -16.12 46.04 7.51
N LYS A 67 -17.40 45.65 7.65
CA LYS A 67 -17.80 44.60 8.62
C LYS A 67 -17.90 43.19 8.01
N ILE A 68 -18.15 43.07 6.72
CA ILE A 68 -18.22 41.77 6.04
C ILE A 68 -16.82 41.22 5.72
N ILE A 69 -15.85 42.08 5.44
CA ILE A 69 -14.44 41.67 5.21
C ILE A 69 -13.87 40.95 6.44
N SER A 70 -14.30 41.30 7.67
CA SER A 70 -13.79 40.67 8.88
C SER A 70 -14.38 39.29 9.19
N ILE A 71 -15.55 38.92 8.65
CA ILE A 71 -16.13 37.58 8.85
C ILE A 71 -15.69 36.64 7.72
N VAL A 72 -15.54 37.16 6.50
CA VAL A 72 -14.99 36.40 5.36
C VAL A 72 -13.51 36.11 5.56
N ALA A 73 -12.73 37.00 6.18
CA ALA A 73 -11.34 36.71 6.53
C ALA A 73 -11.21 35.60 7.59
N ILE A 74 -12.16 35.48 8.53
CA ILE A 74 -12.13 34.43 9.57
C ILE A 74 -12.54 33.08 9.01
N ALA A 75 -13.54 33.04 8.11
CA ALA A 75 -13.90 31.82 7.38
C ALA A 75 -12.85 31.42 6.34
N ALA A 76 -12.17 32.39 5.73
CA ALA A 76 -11.04 32.12 4.83
C ALA A 76 -9.86 31.54 5.60
N VAL A 77 -9.52 32.06 6.79
CA VAL A 77 -8.45 31.50 7.64
C VAL A 77 -8.83 30.15 8.27
N THR A 78 -10.11 29.90 8.56
CA THR A 78 -10.55 28.55 9.02
C THR A 78 -10.70 27.53 7.89
N ALA A 79 -10.87 27.96 6.63
CA ALA A 79 -10.92 27.07 5.46
C ALA A 79 -9.58 26.94 4.71
N THR A 80 -8.61 27.85 4.93
CA THR A 80 -7.20 27.72 4.47
C THR A 80 -6.28 27.10 5.54
N LEU A 81 -6.84 26.46 6.56
CA LEU A 81 -6.19 25.35 7.26
C LEU A 81 -6.80 23.99 6.87
N GLY A 82 -7.78 23.98 5.95
CA GLY A 82 -8.37 22.78 5.37
C GLY A 82 -7.50 22.19 4.27
N ILE A 83 -6.22 22.10 4.57
CA ILE A 83 -5.19 21.55 3.71
C ILE A 83 -4.75 20.31 4.44
N THR A 84 -5.37 19.20 4.10
CA THR A 84 -4.61 17.96 4.05
C THR A 84 -3.49 18.19 3.03
N ALA A 85 -2.35 18.69 3.50
CA ALA A 85 -1.15 17.98 3.17
C ALA A 85 -1.50 16.59 3.70
N LEU A 86 -1.90 15.66 2.82
CA LEU A 86 -1.56 14.29 3.14
C LEU A 86 -0.04 14.41 3.26
N ALA A 87 0.47 14.57 4.49
CA ALA A 87 1.75 13.98 4.79
C ALA A 87 1.59 12.60 4.17
N THR A 88 2.25 12.35 3.04
CA THR A 88 2.35 11.02 2.49
C THR A 88 2.97 10.28 3.64
N ARG A 89 2.11 9.65 4.45
CA ARG A 89 2.52 8.94 5.64
C ARG A 89 3.36 7.85 5.04
N TRP A 90 4.67 7.99 5.23
CA TRP A 90 5.56 6.94 4.82
C TRP A 90 5.25 5.77 5.74
N TYR A 91 4.60 4.77 5.16
CA TYR A 91 4.41 3.47 5.77
C TYR A 91 5.58 2.61 5.35
N GLY A 92 6.41 2.24 6.33
CA GLY A 92 7.46 1.28 6.08
C GLY A 92 6.91 -0.14 6.00
N VAL A 93 7.74 -1.10 5.59
CA VAL A 93 7.44 -2.53 5.59
C VAL A 93 6.91 -2.96 6.95
N ARG A 94 7.49 -2.45 8.03
CA ARG A 94 7.06 -2.71 9.41
C ARG A 94 5.62 -2.28 9.70
N ASP A 95 5.15 -1.21 9.06
CA ASP A 95 3.77 -0.75 9.23
C ASP A 95 2.77 -1.61 8.46
N LEU A 96 3.23 -2.26 7.38
CA LEU A 96 2.44 -3.18 6.56
C LEU A 96 2.28 -4.57 7.17
N VAL A 97 3.07 -4.92 8.19
CA VAL A 97 2.99 -6.23 8.85
C VAL A 97 1.63 -6.41 9.51
N PHE A 98 0.98 -7.55 9.26
CA PHE A 98 -0.24 -7.91 9.97
C PHE A 98 0.04 -8.06 11.46
N LYS A 99 -0.64 -7.25 12.27
CA LYS A 99 -0.55 -7.34 13.72
C LYS A 99 -1.36 -8.55 14.19
N ASN A 100 -0.74 -9.42 14.98
CA ASN A 100 -1.32 -10.64 15.59
C ASN A 100 -1.51 -11.86 14.70
N SER A 101 -0.82 -11.94 13.56
CA SER A 101 -0.79 -13.16 12.79
C SER A 101 0.28 -14.11 13.39
N ASN A 102 -0.13 -15.17 14.08
CA ASN A 102 0.77 -16.26 14.50
C ASN A 102 1.17 -17.11 13.27
N ASN A 103 1.73 -16.47 12.25
CA ASN A 103 2.08 -17.13 11.00
C ASN A 103 3.37 -17.90 11.21
N GLU A 104 3.22 -19.21 11.35
CA GLU A 104 4.30 -20.17 11.40
C GLU A 104 4.45 -20.76 9.99
N ALA A 105 5.59 -20.51 9.34
CA ALA A 105 5.94 -21.24 8.13
C ALA A 105 6.95 -22.34 8.48
N ALA A 106 6.79 -23.52 7.89
CA ALA A 106 7.80 -24.57 7.96
C ALA A 106 8.96 -24.21 7.03
N ILE A 107 10.17 -24.06 7.57
CA ILE A 107 11.40 -23.91 6.77
C ILE A 107 11.96 -25.33 6.55
N THR A 108 12.20 -25.70 5.29
CA THR A 108 13.14 -26.78 4.98
C THR A 108 14.55 -26.23 5.13
N GLU A 109 15.32 -26.72 6.10
CA GLU A 109 16.77 -26.49 6.13
C GLU A 109 17.34 -26.84 4.75
N ASN A 110 18.18 -25.95 4.21
CA ASN A 110 18.96 -26.22 3.01
C ASN A 110 19.64 -27.58 3.13
N SER A 111 19.13 -28.59 2.43
CA SER A 111 19.94 -29.74 2.02
C SER A 111 20.27 -29.53 0.55
N ASP A 112 21.56 -29.35 0.29
CA ASP A 112 22.19 -29.44 -1.02
C ASP A 112 21.41 -30.38 -1.95
N ILE A 113 20.89 -29.84 -3.06
CA ILE A 113 20.34 -30.66 -4.13
C ILE A 113 21.53 -31.36 -4.79
N ALA A 114 21.90 -32.51 -4.23
CA ALA A 114 22.70 -33.50 -4.92
C ALA A 114 21.79 -34.20 -5.94
N ASP A 115 22.10 -33.98 -7.20
CA ASP A 115 21.52 -34.64 -8.37
C ASP A 115 21.73 -36.16 -8.27
N SER A 116 20.76 -36.90 -7.75
CA SER A 116 20.52 -38.30 -8.11
C SER A 116 19.23 -38.84 -7.52
N ALA A 117 18.42 -39.45 -8.40
CA ALA A 117 17.20 -40.16 -8.06
C ALA A 117 17.51 -41.53 -7.45
N SER A 118 17.55 -41.63 -6.12
CA SER A 118 17.23 -42.83 -5.35
C SER A 118 17.36 -42.54 -3.86
N ASP A 119 16.37 -43.00 -3.09
CA ASP A 119 16.31 -43.07 -1.63
C ASP A 119 15.72 -41.85 -0.90
N VAL A 120 14.38 -41.84 -0.80
CA VAL A 120 13.64 -41.03 0.18
C VAL A 120 13.81 -41.68 1.56
N GLU A 121 14.89 -41.36 2.25
CA GLU A 121 14.92 -41.48 3.71
C GLU A 121 14.26 -40.24 4.31
N VAL A 122 13.19 -40.46 5.07
CA VAL A 122 12.50 -39.44 5.86
C VAL A 122 13.49 -38.92 6.90
N SER A 123 14.11 -37.76 6.63
CA SER A 123 14.89 -37.06 7.62
C SER A 123 13.93 -36.44 8.65
N THR A 124 13.99 -36.94 9.88
CA THR A 124 13.38 -36.31 11.06
C THR A 124 14.25 -35.14 11.55
N GLY A 125 14.56 -34.20 10.66
CA GLY A 125 15.23 -32.94 11.00
C GLY A 125 14.22 -32.00 11.65
N GLY A 126 14.56 -31.45 12.81
CA GLY A 126 13.66 -30.59 13.59
C GLY A 126 13.32 -29.31 12.84
N TYR A 127 12.04 -29.08 12.57
CA TYR A 127 11.55 -27.81 12.06
C TYR A 127 11.87 -26.70 13.05
N VAL A 128 12.74 -25.76 12.67
CA VAL A 128 12.86 -24.49 13.39
C VAL A 128 11.70 -23.61 12.92
N GLN A 129 10.67 -23.50 13.75
CA GLN A 129 9.59 -22.53 13.58
C GLN A 129 10.15 -21.12 13.79
N GLU A 130 10.42 -20.40 12.70
CA GLU A 130 10.63 -18.96 12.79
C GLU A 130 9.32 -18.22 12.55
N LYS A 131 9.05 -17.25 13.42
CA LYS A 131 7.95 -16.31 13.24
C LYS A 131 8.27 -15.44 12.03
N MET A 132 7.41 -15.43 11.03
CA MET A 132 7.60 -14.65 9.82
C MET A 132 6.58 -13.51 9.75
N ASP A 133 7.06 -12.32 9.42
CA ASP A 133 6.18 -11.19 9.18
C ASP A 133 5.55 -11.33 7.79
N LEU A 134 4.21 -11.30 7.75
CA LEU A 134 3.46 -11.19 6.50
C LEU A 134 2.96 -9.76 6.33
N ILE A 135 3.07 -9.24 5.10
CA ILE A 135 2.51 -7.96 4.69
C ILE A 135 1.35 -8.15 3.71
N ALA A 136 0.38 -7.24 3.75
CA ALA A 136 -0.51 -7.02 2.62
C ALA A 136 0.25 -6.30 1.50
N LEU A 137 -0.09 -6.62 0.25
CA LEU A 137 0.44 -5.95 -0.95
C LEU A 137 -0.51 -4.86 -1.47
N GLN A 138 -1.75 -4.89 -0.99
CA GLN A 138 -2.90 -4.08 -1.35
C GLN A 138 -3.16 -3.04 -0.25
N GLY A 139 -2.53 -1.89 -0.40
CA GLY A 139 -2.82 -0.72 0.40
C GLY A 139 -2.09 -0.60 1.73
N TYR A 140 -2.35 0.52 2.40
CA TYR A 140 -1.73 0.93 3.64
C TYR A 140 -2.63 0.70 4.84
N PRO A 141 -2.12 0.73 6.09
CA PRO A 141 -2.88 0.38 7.28
C PRO A 141 -4.21 1.14 7.50
N ASP A 142 -4.33 2.33 6.92
CA ASP A 142 -5.55 3.13 6.97
C ASP A 142 -6.51 2.90 5.78
N SER A 143 -6.08 2.18 4.75
CA SER A 143 -6.90 1.79 3.59
C SER A 143 -7.88 0.67 3.94
N ASN A 144 -8.94 0.57 3.14
CA ASN A 144 -9.97 -0.45 3.31
C ASN A 144 -9.47 -1.83 2.86
N GLU A 145 -8.66 -1.85 1.79
CA GLU A 145 -8.01 -3.04 1.23
C GLU A 145 -7.11 -3.71 2.26
N TYR A 146 -6.24 -2.95 2.93
CA TYR A 146 -5.38 -3.47 3.99
C TYR A 146 -6.20 -4.05 5.14
N LYS A 147 -7.19 -3.30 5.64
CA LYS A 147 -8.00 -3.73 6.80
C LYS A 147 -8.80 -4.99 6.49
N ALA A 148 -9.36 -5.09 5.28
CA ALA A 148 -10.03 -6.29 4.81
C ALA A 148 -9.08 -7.49 4.76
N SER A 149 -7.89 -7.27 4.23
CA SER A 149 -6.83 -8.29 4.09
C SER A 149 -6.32 -8.77 5.44
N ALA A 150 -6.10 -7.85 6.39
CA ALA A 150 -5.71 -8.17 7.75
C ALA A 150 -6.81 -8.97 8.49
N GLU A 151 -8.08 -8.59 8.31
CA GLU A 151 -9.20 -9.30 8.95
C GLU A 151 -9.42 -10.69 8.34
N TRP A 152 -9.28 -10.83 7.02
CA TRP A 152 -9.34 -12.13 6.35
C TRP A 152 -8.19 -13.04 6.76
N ASN A 153 -6.95 -12.53 6.78
CA ASN A 153 -5.79 -13.27 7.27
C ASN A 153 -5.98 -13.75 8.72
N LEU A 154 -6.47 -12.88 9.61
CA LEU A 154 -6.73 -13.24 11.00
C LEU A 154 -7.81 -14.32 11.13
N PHE A 155 -8.85 -14.26 10.31
CA PHE A 155 -9.89 -15.30 10.28
C PHE A 155 -9.29 -16.64 9.83
N LEU A 156 -8.54 -16.67 8.73
CA LEU A 156 -7.93 -17.89 8.20
C LEU A 156 -6.97 -18.54 9.20
N ALA A 157 -6.21 -17.74 9.95
CA ALA A 157 -5.28 -18.22 10.97
C ALA A 157 -5.96 -19.02 12.11
N GLY A 158 -7.29 -18.91 12.28
CA GLY A 158 -8.04 -19.60 13.33
C GLY A 158 -9.19 -20.50 12.85
N TYR A 159 -9.48 -20.57 11.55
CA TYR A 159 -10.70 -21.23 11.06
C TYR A 159 -10.56 -22.74 10.84
N ASP A 160 -9.60 -23.18 10.03
CA ASP A 160 -9.38 -24.59 9.66
C ASP A 160 -7.94 -25.03 9.98
N THR A 161 -7.51 -24.79 11.22
CA THR A 161 -6.11 -25.00 11.63
C THR A 161 -5.68 -26.47 11.60
N ASP A 162 -6.63 -27.42 11.65
CA ASP A 162 -6.37 -28.85 11.50
C ASP A 162 -6.66 -29.39 10.08
N GLY A 163 -7.06 -28.51 9.15
CA GLY A 163 -7.29 -28.81 7.75
C GLY A 163 -8.43 -29.80 7.49
N LYS A 164 -9.29 -30.07 8.48
CA LYS A 164 -10.37 -31.07 8.35
C LYS A 164 -11.39 -30.66 7.30
N PHE A 165 -11.77 -29.38 7.27
CA PHE A 165 -12.76 -28.90 6.31
C PHE A 165 -12.19 -28.95 4.89
N LEU A 166 -10.96 -28.48 4.69
CA LEU A 166 -10.29 -28.57 3.40
C LEU A 166 -10.13 -30.03 2.94
N SER A 167 -9.78 -30.94 3.85
CA SER A 167 -9.64 -32.37 3.55
C SER A 167 -10.96 -33.03 3.16
N GLU A 168 -12.08 -32.60 3.76
CA GLU A 168 -13.43 -33.10 3.43
C GLU A 168 -13.86 -32.67 2.02
N VAL A 169 -13.53 -31.44 1.61
CA VAL A 169 -13.79 -30.97 0.25
C VAL A 169 -12.86 -31.65 -0.76
N GLY A 170 -11.59 -31.85 -0.39
CA GLY A 170 -10.57 -32.45 -1.25
C GLY A 170 -10.36 -31.64 -2.54
N ASN A 171 -10.15 -32.33 -3.65
CA ASN A 171 -9.95 -31.72 -4.97
C ASN A 171 -11.26 -31.51 -5.76
N GLY A 172 -12.41 -31.69 -5.13
CA GLY A 172 -13.73 -31.52 -5.77
C GLY A 172 -14.15 -30.05 -5.86
N SER A 173 -15.21 -29.78 -6.62
CA SER A 173 -15.92 -28.50 -6.56
C SER A 173 -17.17 -28.60 -5.67
N ASN A 174 -17.50 -27.49 -5.02
CA ASN A 174 -18.77 -27.26 -4.34
C ASN A 174 -19.30 -25.86 -4.68
N GLU A 175 -20.49 -25.54 -4.18
CA GLU A 175 -21.14 -24.25 -4.45
C GLU A 175 -20.30 -23.02 -4.05
N PHE A 176 -19.42 -23.14 -3.04
CA PHE A 176 -18.57 -22.05 -2.57
C PHE A 176 -17.31 -21.88 -3.41
N THR A 177 -16.65 -23.00 -3.76
CA THR A 177 -15.47 -22.97 -4.63
C THR A 177 -15.81 -22.48 -6.03
N GLU A 178 -17.03 -22.76 -6.50
CA GLU A 178 -17.53 -22.29 -7.80
C GLU A 178 -17.95 -20.82 -7.76
N LYS A 179 -18.51 -20.35 -6.63
CA LYS A 179 -18.94 -18.96 -6.47
C LYS A 179 -17.78 -17.99 -6.22
N TYR A 180 -16.72 -18.42 -5.53
CA TYR A 180 -15.55 -17.60 -5.23
C TYR A 180 -14.24 -18.27 -5.66
N PRO A 181 -14.07 -18.57 -6.97
CA PRO A 181 -12.97 -19.40 -7.47
C PRO A 181 -11.58 -18.78 -7.26
N LEU A 182 -11.51 -17.47 -7.00
CA LEU A 182 -10.27 -16.71 -6.85
C LEU A 182 -9.85 -16.49 -5.39
N TYR A 183 -10.61 -17.01 -4.43
CA TYR A 183 -10.45 -16.71 -3.00
C TYR A 183 -10.31 -17.95 -2.11
N MET A 184 -10.20 -19.14 -2.71
CA MET A 184 -10.07 -20.43 -2.00
C MET A 184 -11.15 -20.64 -0.92
N VAL A 185 -12.38 -20.18 -1.19
CA VAL A 185 -13.51 -20.35 -0.27
C VAL A 185 -14.11 -21.73 -0.49
N TYR A 186 -14.04 -22.59 0.53
CA TYR A 186 -14.51 -23.98 0.43
C TYR A 186 -15.61 -24.34 1.44
N THR A 187 -15.94 -23.46 2.38
CA THR A 187 -17.08 -23.63 3.31
C THR A 187 -18.04 -22.45 3.28
N ARG A 188 -19.22 -22.68 3.85
CA ARG A 188 -20.23 -21.64 4.07
C ARG A 188 -19.72 -20.51 4.96
N ASP A 189 -19.05 -20.82 6.07
CA ASP A 189 -18.60 -19.76 7.00
C ASP A 189 -17.50 -18.90 6.37
N MET A 190 -16.62 -19.50 5.55
CA MET A 190 -15.66 -18.73 4.76
C MET A 190 -16.37 -17.77 3.79
N ALA A 191 -17.42 -18.23 3.11
CA ALA A 191 -18.20 -17.39 2.20
C ALA A 191 -18.90 -16.26 2.93
N GLU A 192 -19.57 -16.55 4.05
CA GLU A 192 -20.23 -15.55 4.89
C GLU A 192 -19.22 -14.53 5.43
N LYS A 193 -18.03 -14.97 5.85
CA LYS A 193 -16.99 -14.07 6.35
C LYS A 193 -16.38 -13.21 5.23
N LEU A 194 -16.15 -13.77 4.04
CA LEU A 194 -15.68 -13.01 2.89
C LEU A 194 -16.67 -11.90 2.53
N GLU A 195 -17.96 -12.24 2.40
CA GLU A 195 -19.02 -11.26 2.10
C GLU A 195 -19.17 -10.20 3.19
N GLU A 196 -19.07 -10.59 4.48
CA GLU A 196 -19.06 -9.64 5.60
C GLU A 196 -17.92 -8.62 5.46
N ILE A 197 -16.69 -9.09 5.22
CA ILE A 197 -15.50 -8.25 5.08
C ILE A 197 -15.65 -7.32 3.87
N VAL A 198 -16.01 -7.85 2.71
CA VAL A 198 -16.15 -7.08 1.47
C VAL A 198 -17.21 -5.99 1.63
N ALA A 199 -18.37 -6.32 2.23
CA ALA A 199 -19.42 -5.35 2.50
C ALA A 199 -18.99 -4.28 3.52
N LYS A 200 -18.35 -4.70 4.62
CA LYS A 200 -17.86 -3.81 5.68
C LYS A 200 -16.87 -2.77 5.18
N TYR A 201 -15.95 -3.18 4.31
CA TYR A 201 -14.91 -2.32 3.75
C TYR A 201 -15.29 -1.72 2.38
N GLN A 202 -16.50 -1.99 1.88
CA GLN A 202 -17.02 -1.48 0.60
C GLN A 202 -16.11 -1.82 -0.58
N LEU A 203 -15.60 -3.05 -0.60
CA LEU A 203 -14.72 -3.55 -1.65
C LEU A 203 -15.52 -4.37 -2.68
N LYS A 204 -14.88 -4.69 -3.80
CA LYS A 204 -15.36 -5.67 -4.78
C LYS A 204 -14.51 -6.94 -4.72
N LEU A 205 -15.02 -8.00 -5.32
CA LEU A 205 -14.28 -9.23 -5.58
C LEU A 205 -13.95 -9.33 -7.07
N HIS A 206 -12.79 -9.89 -7.37
CA HIS A 206 -12.45 -10.35 -8.71
C HIS A 206 -13.39 -11.48 -9.12
N ASN A 207 -13.77 -11.50 -10.39
CA ASN A 207 -14.69 -12.50 -10.94
C ASN A 207 -14.04 -13.39 -11.99
N SER A 208 -12.98 -12.91 -12.63
CA SER A 208 -12.23 -13.69 -13.61
C SER A 208 -10.75 -13.32 -13.61
N ILE A 209 -9.96 -14.19 -14.20
CA ILE A 209 -8.52 -14.04 -14.37
C ILE A 209 -8.14 -14.49 -15.78
N THR A 210 -7.29 -13.73 -16.44
CA THR A 210 -6.73 -14.03 -17.77
C THR A 210 -5.23 -14.25 -17.63
N ILE A 211 -4.73 -15.38 -18.14
CA ILE A 211 -3.29 -15.66 -18.17
C ILE A 211 -2.64 -14.91 -19.33
N VAL A 212 -1.50 -14.29 -19.07
CA VAL A 212 -0.69 -13.57 -20.07
C VAL A 212 0.74 -14.11 -20.09
N ASN A 213 1.35 -14.16 -21.26
CA ASN A 213 2.64 -14.84 -21.49
C ASN A 213 3.77 -13.91 -21.94
N ASN A 214 3.51 -12.60 -21.97
CA ASN A 214 4.49 -11.59 -22.35
C ASN A 214 3.95 -10.19 -22.01
N GLN A 215 4.84 -9.19 -22.09
CA GLN A 215 4.52 -7.78 -21.84
C GLN A 215 3.38 -7.25 -22.71
N LYS A 216 3.30 -7.66 -23.97
CA LYS A 216 2.27 -7.15 -24.89
C LYS A 216 0.87 -7.60 -24.44
N GLU A 217 0.71 -8.89 -24.16
CA GLU A 217 -0.55 -9.44 -23.64
C GLU A 217 -0.92 -8.79 -22.30
N LEU A 218 0.05 -8.60 -21.39
CA LEU A 218 -0.16 -7.92 -20.12
C LEU A 218 -0.68 -6.48 -20.31
N ILE A 219 -0.05 -5.70 -21.19
CA ILE A 219 -0.43 -4.31 -21.49
C ILE A 219 -1.85 -4.24 -22.08
N GLU A 220 -2.15 -5.11 -23.03
CA GLU A 220 -3.45 -5.18 -23.70
C GLU A 220 -4.57 -5.57 -22.72
N GLU A 221 -4.35 -6.62 -21.92
CA GLU A 221 -5.36 -7.14 -20.98
C GLU A 221 -5.57 -6.21 -19.78
N ALA A 222 -4.50 -5.65 -19.20
CA ALA A 222 -4.59 -4.71 -18.07
C ALA A 222 -4.94 -3.27 -18.50
N ASN A 223 -5.01 -2.97 -19.80
CA ASN A 223 -5.30 -1.64 -20.36
C ASN A 223 -4.38 -0.54 -19.80
N ILE A 224 -3.09 -0.83 -19.72
CA ILE A 224 -2.04 0.08 -19.25
C ILE A 224 -1.18 0.58 -20.41
N GLY A 225 -0.26 1.51 -20.15
CA GLY A 225 0.77 1.91 -21.10
C GLY A 225 2.03 1.04 -20.99
N GLU A 226 3.03 1.35 -21.81
CA GLU A 226 4.33 0.67 -21.78
C GLU A 226 5.13 1.07 -20.53
N PHE A 227 4.98 0.29 -19.46
CA PHE A 227 5.54 0.59 -18.15
C PHE A 227 6.94 -0.04 -17.92
N ALA A 228 7.26 -1.18 -18.53
CA ALA A 228 8.57 -1.82 -18.40
C ALA A 228 9.50 -1.38 -19.54
N LYS A 229 10.70 -0.90 -19.21
CA LYS A 229 11.71 -0.41 -20.17
C LYS A 229 12.66 -1.53 -20.60
N ASN A 230 13.47 -1.29 -21.63
CA ASN A 230 14.42 -2.24 -22.25
C ASN A 230 15.32 -3.08 -21.31
N ALA A 231 15.55 -2.65 -20.07
CA ALA A 231 16.32 -3.41 -19.09
C ALA A 231 15.53 -4.55 -18.43
N ASN A 232 14.24 -4.68 -18.76
CA ASN A 232 13.26 -5.48 -18.06
C ASN A 232 12.49 -6.38 -19.02
N THR A 233 12.31 -7.63 -18.63
CA THR A 233 11.50 -8.63 -19.35
C THR A 233 10.34 -9.07 -18.46
N VAL A 234 9.12 -8.91 -18.97
CA VAL A 234 7.92 -9.56 -18.42
C VAL A 234 7.89 -11.00 -18.93
N LEU A 235 7.91 -11.98 -18.02
CA LEU A 235 7.87 -13.40 -18.37
C LEU A 235 6.42 -13.86 -18.56
N SER A 236 5.76 -14.26 -17.49
CA SER A 236 4.36 -14.67 -17.49
C SER A 236 3.64 -14.14 -16.27
N GLY A 237 2.31 -14.08 -16.37
CA GLY A 237 1.50 -13.50 -15.32
C GLY A 237 0.02 -13.69 -15.58
N TYR A 238 -0.76 -12.85 -14.92
CA TYR A 238 -2.20 -12.83 -15.05
C TYR A 238 -2.80 -11.47 -14.72
N VAL A 239 -3.98 -11.23 -15.27
CA VAL A 239 -4.76 -10.00 -15.09
C VAL A 239 -6.16 -10.37 -14.63
N TYR A 240 -6.65 -9.70 -13.60
CA TYR A 240 -8.04 -9.81 -13.14
C TYR A 240 -8.96 -8.85 -13.91
N ASP A 241 -10.27 -9.06 -13.79
CA ASP A 241 -11.31 -8.30 -14.50
C ASP A 241 -11.31 -6.79 -14.25
N ASP A 242 -10.66 -6.32 -13.19
CA ASP A 242 -10.56 -4.90 -12.87
C ASP A 242 -9.23 -4.25 -13.30
N GLY A 243 -8.30 -5.02 -13.87
CA GLY A 243 -6.97 -4.57 -14.23
C GLY A 243 -5.90 -4.74 -13.14
N THR A 244 -6.23 -5.35 -11.99
CA THR A 244 -5.23 -5.90 -11.07
C THR A 244 -4.42 -6.94 -11.82
N PHE A 245 -3.09 -6.95 -11.70
CA PHE A 245 -2.27 -7.94 -12.39
C PHE A 245 -1.04 -8.32 -11.58
N HIS A 246 -0.60 -9.55 -11.77
CA HIS A 246 0.67 -10.04 -11.25
C HIS A 246 1.49 -10.67 -12.37
N TYR A 247 2.81 -10.54 -12.32
CA TYR A 247 3.69 -11.24 -13.24
C TYR A 247 5.08 -11.47 -12.63
N ASP A 248 5.74 -12.52 -13.09
CA ASP A 248 7.16 -12.75 -12.80
C ASP A 248 8.01 -12.09 -13.89
N GLY A 249 9.09 -11.44 -13.49
CA GLY A 249 9.96 -10.72 -14.41
C GLY A 249 11.43 -10.82 -14.03
N GLU A 250 12.25 -10.46 -14.99
CA GLU A 250 13.70 -10.35 -14.83
C GLU A 250 14.19 -9.00 -15.32
N ALA A 251 15.27 -8.49 -14.72
CA ALA A 251 15.93 -7.28 -15.16
C ALA A 251 17.45 -7.46 -15.17
N LEU A 252 18.11 -6.85 -16.16
CA LEU A 252 19.57 -6.75 -16.23
C LEU A 252 19.98 -5.29 -16.06
N LEU A 253 20.58 -5.00 -14.91
CA LEU A 253 21.09 -3.66 -14.60
C LEU A 253 22.36 -3.35 -15.40
N ARG A 254 22.71 -2.07 -15.50
CA ARG A 254 23.86 -1.57 -16.27
C ARG A 254 25.19 -2.09 -15.77
N ASN A 255 25.31 -2.37 -14.48
CA ASN A 255 26.50 -2.97 -13.89
C ASN A 255 26.59 -4.49 -14.09
N GLY A 256 25.59 -5.10 -14.76
CA GLY A 256 25.53 -6.53 -15.03
C GLY A 256 24.81 -7.35 -13.96
N THR A 257 24.30 -6.72 -12.91
CA THR A 257 23.47 -7.39 -11.89
C THR A 257 22.16 -7.86 -12.50
N HIS A 258 21.87 -9.16 -12.36
CA HIS A 258 20.59 -9.76 -12.75
C HIS A 258 19.64 -9.76 -11.55
N ILE A 259 18.38 -9.41 -11.80
CA ILE A 259 17.34 -9.31 -10.78
C ILE A 259 16.12 -10.10 -11.23
N ASP A 260 15.79 -11.14 -10.48
CA ASP A 260 14.49 -11.80 -10.54
C ASP A 260 13.51 -11.13 -9.58
N TYR A 261 12.27 -10.93 -10.02
CA TYR A 261 11.27 -10.24 -9.22
C TYR A 261 9.84 -10.69 -9.55
N GLN A 262 8.94 -10.42 -8.62
CA GLN A 262 7.50 -10.61 -8.77
C GLN A 262 6.83 -9.25 -8.64
N PHE A 263 6.07 -8.86 -9.64
CA PHE A 263 5.39 -7.57 -9.68
C PHE A 263 3.91 -7.77 -9.44
N GLY A 264 3.34 -6.95 -8.54
CA GLY A 264 1.90 -6.84 -8.41
C GLY A 264 1.38 -5.43 -8.47
N ASN A 265 0.31 -5.24 -9.25
CA ASN A 265 -0.52 -4.05 -9.30
C ASN A 265 -1.91 -4.39 -8.76
N TYR A 266 -2.35 -3.68 -7.72
CA TYR A 266 -3.60 -3.90 -7.01
C TYR A 266 -4.53 -2.71 -7.18
N VAL A 267 -5.58 -2.85 -7.96
CA VAL A 267 -6.56 -1.78 -8.20
C VAL A 267 -7.33 -1.47 -6.91
N LYS A 268 -7.42 -0.18 -6.56
CA LYS A 268 -8.10 0.30 -5.36
C LYS A 268 -9.59 0.03 -5.43
N GLY A 269 -10.18 -0.30 -4.28
CA GLY A 269 -11.59 -0.68 -4.17
C GLY A 269 -11.87 -2.16 -4.43
N THR A 270 -10.84 -2.98 -4.65
CA THR A 270 -10.97 -4.43 -4.82
C THR A 270 -10.22 -5.19 -3.73
N PHE A 271 -10.84 -6.27 -3.25
CA PHE A 271 -10.24 -7.14 -2.25
C PHE A 271 -9.31 -8.15 -2.90
N SER A 272 -8.08 -8.25 -2.36
CA SER A 272 -7.12 -9.30 -2.69
C SER A 272 -6.82 -10.11 -1.43
N ALA A 273 -6.60 -11.41 -1.59
CA ALA A 273 -6.14 -12.32 -0.53
C ALA A 273 -4.65 -12.69 -0.69
N THR A 274 -3.90 -11.93 -1.49
CA THR A 274 -2.45 -12.12 -1.66
C THR A 274 -1.68 -11.44 -0.55
N TYR A 275 -0.70 -12.16 0.01
CA TYR A 275 0.19 -11.68 1.07
C TYR A 275 1.62 -12.01 0.71
N LEU A 276 2.56 -11.25 1.26
CA LEU A 276 3.98 -11.51 1.08
C LEU A 276 4.66 -11.77 2.41
N ASN A 277 5.42 -12.85 2.45
CA ASN A 277 6.37 -13.12 3.51
C ASN A 277 7.65 -12.31 3.30
N VAL A 278 7.95 -11.45 4.29
CA VAL A 278 9.12 -10.58 4.29
C VAL A 278 10.20 -11.03 5.27
N GLY A 279 10.01 -12.13 5.99
CA GLY A 279 10.92 -12.59 7.04
C GLY A 279 10.84 -11.66 8.26
N ASP A 280 11.98 -11.15 8.72
CA ASP A 280 12.04 -10.14 9.78
C ASP A 280 11.87 -8.73 9.17
N ALA A 281 10.70 -8.13 9.33
CA ALA A 281 10.45 -6.78 8.81
C ALA A 281 11.35 -5.72 9.47
N SER A 282 11.93 -6.00 10.64
CA SER A 282 12.85 -5.09 11.32
C SER A 282 14.26 -5.04 10.71
N SER A 283 14.60 -6.02 9.86
CA SER A 283 15.89 -6.11 9.17
C SER A 283 16.02 -5.15 7.97
N TYR A 284 14.90 -4.64 7.47
CA TYR A 284 14.89 -3.79 6.27
C TYR A 284 15.47 -2.41 6.56
N THR A 285 16.31 -1.94 5.64
CA THR A 285 16.63 -0.52 5.53
C THR A 285 15.71 0.09 4.50
N GLU A 286 14.99 1.14 4.89
CA GLU A 286 13.91 1.69 4.09
C GLU A 286 14.18 3.17 3.76
N TRP A 287 13.86 3.59 2.54
CA TRP A 287 13.95 4.98 2.11
C TRP A 287 12.94 5.32 1.01
N GLU A 288 12.55 6.59 0.93
CA GLU A 288 11.82 7.09 -0.24
C GLU A 288 12.78 7.38 -1.39
N TYR A 289 12.37 7.03 -2.61
CA TYR A 289 13.08 7.35 -3.84
C TYR A 289 12.13 7.96 -4.85
N LYS A 290 12.61 8.97 -5.59
CA LYS A 290 11.90 9.51 -6.75
C LYS A 290 12.52 8.92 -8.00
N THR A 291 11.74 8.11 -8.71
CA THR A 291 12.19 7.46 -9.93
C THR A 291 12.49 8.47 -11.03
N SER A 292 13.20 8.04 -12.05
CA SER A 292 13.47 8.74 -13.30
C SER A 292 12.20 9.15 -14.06
N SER A 293 11.09 8.41 -13.90
CA SER A 293 9.75 8.78 -14.39
C SER A 293 9.05 9.82 -13.51
N GLY A 294 9.62 10.15 -12.35
CA GLY A 294 9.14 11.18 -11.44
C GLY A 294 8.17 10.69 -10.36
N GLN A 295 7.83 9.41 -10.35
CA GLN A 295 6.98 8.78 -9.33
C GLN A 295 7.76 8.59 -8.03
N LYS A 296 7.12 8.85 -6.89
CA LYS A 296 7.68 8.48 -5.59
C LYS A 296 7.38 7.02 -5.30
N VAL A 297 8.39 6.31 -4.82
CA VAL A 297 8.31 4.91 -4.37
C VAL A 297 8.98 4.78 -3.00
N SER A 298 8.50 3.85 -2.19
CA SER A 298 9.19 3.37 -0.99
C SER A 298 10.06 2.18 -1.39
N LEU A 299 11.35 2.26 -1.10
CA LEU A 299 12.31 1.20 -1.29
C LEU A 299 12.64 0.58 0.06
N ALA A 300 12.71 -0.74 0.12
CA ALA A 300 13.12 -1.46 1.32
C ALA A 300 14.11 -2.56 0.93
N LEU A 301 15.33 -2.49 1.45
CA LEU A 301 16.38 -3.48 1.22
C LEU A 301 16.54 -4.33 2.47
N GLY A 302 16.20 -5.61 2.41
CA GLY A 302 16.44 -6.59 3.45
C GLY A 302 17.69 -7.43 3.19
N ASP A 303 17.91 -8.40 4.06
CA ASP A 303 19.05 -9.32 3.98
C ASP A 303 18.95 -10.29 2.81
N THR A 304 17.76 -10.88 2.60
CA THR A 304 17.52 -11.92 1.60
C THR A 304 16.66 -11.48 0.42
N LYS A 305 15.95 -10.35 0.54
CA LYS A 305 15.08 -9.79 -0.50
C LYS A 305 14.95 -8.27 -0.37
N ALA A 306 14.35 -7.63 -1.37
CA ALA A 306 14.03 -6.22 -1.35
C ALA A 306 12.60 -5.94 -1.86
N LEU A 307 12.10 -4.73 -1.63
CA LEU A 307 10.78 -4.29 -2.06
C LEU A 307 10.84 -2.92 -2.74
N VAL A 308 10.00 -2.78 -3.77
CA VAL A 308 9.62 -1.49 -4.35
C VAL A 308 8.11 -1.35 -4.16
N ILE A 309 7.66 -0.30 -3.49
CA ILE A 309 6.24 -0.07 -3.20
C ILE A 309 5.85 1.31 -3.71
N ALA A 310 4.74 1.41 -4.44
CA ALA A 310 4.21 2.67 -4.92
C ALA A 310 2.70 2.77 -4.62
N ASP A 311 2.28 3.91 -4.08
CA ASP A 311 0.88 4.28 -3.99
C ASP A 311 0.54 5.19 -5.17
N LEU A 312 -0.11 4.59 -6.18
CA LEU A 312 -0.54 5.28 -7.38
C LEU A 312 -1.95 5.82 -7.20
N GLN A 313 -2.45 6.59 -8.17
CA GLN A 313 -3.76 7.20 -8.04
C GLN A 313 -4.87 6.16 -7.85
N ASN A 314 -4.92 5.14 -8.72
CA ASN A 314 -5.99 4.13 -8.70
C ASN A 314 -5.52 2.73 -8.31
N SER A 315 -4.23 2.53 -8.00
CA SER A 315 -3.71 1.23 -7.60
C SER A 315 -2.57 1.33 -6.59
N TYR A 316 -2.26 0.20 -5.96
CA TYR A 316 -1.04 -0.02 -5.20
C TYR A 316 -0.12 -0.93 -6.00
N VAL A 317 1.15 -0.57 -6.12
CA VAL A 317 2.16 -1.43 -6.72
C VAL A 317 3.08 -1.95 -5.62
N ALA A 318 3.33 -3.26 -5.63
CA ALA A 318 4.33 -3.89 -4.78
C ALA A 318 5.16 -4.86 -5.63
N ILE A 319 6.47 -4.68 -5.60
CA ILE A 319 7.43 -5.53 -6.31
C ILE A 319 8.28 -6.25 -5.27
N ASN A 320 8.18 -7.58 -5.25
CA ASN A 320 9.03 -8.47 -4.46
C ASN A 320 10.29 -8.79 -5.27
N VAL A 321 11.41 -8.17 -4.89
CA VAL A 321 12.72 -8.41 -5.51
C VAL A 321 13.34 -9.61 -4.82
N LEU A 322 13.61 -10.69 -5.56
CA LEU A 322 14.04 -11.98 -5.02
C LEU A 322 15.53 -12.03 -4.62
N THR A 323 16.13 -10.85 -4.49
CA THR A 323 17.52 -10.66 -4.07
C THR A 323 17.62 -9.60 -2.97
N GLY A 324 18.54 -9.81 -2.02
CA GLY A 324 18.82 -8.91 -0.89
C GLY A 324 20.29 -8.53 -0.81
N ARG A 325 20.67 -7.84 0.27
CA ARG A 325 22.06 -7.35 0.45
C ARG A 325 23.07 -8.46 0.75
N ASN A 326 22.63 -9.63 1.22
CA ASN A 326 23.54 -10.72 1.52
C ASN A 326 24.13 -11.30 0.23
N PRO A 327 25.43 -11.58 0.16
CA PRO A 327 26.05 -12.15 -1.04
C PRO A 327 25.39 -13.45 -1.52
N GLU A 328 24.96 -14.30 -0.58
CA GLU A 328 24.26 -15.56 -0.87
C GLU A 328 22.86 -15.35 -1.47
N SER A 329 22.28 -14.17 -1.27
CA SER A 329 20.99 -13.76 -1.80
C SER A 329 21.13 -12.74 -2.92
N GLY A 330 22.29 -12.69 -3.59
CA GLY A 330 22.56 -11.84 -4.77
C GLY A 330 23.35 -10.56 -4.48
N GLY A 331 23.38 -10.08 -3.23
CA GLY A 331 24.32 -9.03 -2.80
C GLY A 331 24.05 -7.64 -3.37
N ILE A 332 22.77 -7.27 -3.56
CA ILE A 332 22.42 -5.98 -4.17
C ILE A 332 22.62 -4.79 -3.22
N THR A 333 22.98 -3.65 -3.80
CA THR A 333 23.16 -2.37 -3.10
C THR A 333 21.88 -1.51 -3.13
N ALA A 334 21.89 -0.41 -2.39
CA ALA A 334 20.81 0.57 -2.46
C ALA A 334 20.72 1.22 -3.85
N GLU A 335 21.88 1.43 -4.50
CA GLU A 335 21.99 1.95 -5.86
C GLU A 335 21.42 0.98 -6.90
N ASP A 336 21.67 -0.32 -6.74
CA ASP A 336 21.07 -1.36 -7.60
C ASP A 336 19.53 -1.34 -7.50
N LEU A 337 18.99 -1.21 -6.28
CA LEU A 337 17.54 -1.16 -6.08
C LEU A 337 16.91 0.12 -6.66
N GLN A 338 17.61 1.26 -6.59
CA GLN A 338 17.18 2.50 -7.24
C GLN A 338 17.20 2.39 -8.76
N GLU A 339 18.27 1.81 -9.33
CA GLU A 339 18.37 1.56 -10.76
C GLU A 339 17.28 0.59 -11.24
N PHE A 340 17.02 -0.46 -10.47
CA PHE A 340 15.93 -1.39 -10.72
C PHE A 340 14.56 -0.69 -10.74
N ALA A 341 14.27 0.15 -9.74
CA ALA A 341 13.04 0.93 -9.71
C ALA A 341 12.91 1.87 -10.93
N ASP A 342 14.04 2.36 -11.46
CA ASP A 342 14.08 3.20 -12.66
C ASP A 342 13.83 2.44 -13.97
N THR A 343 13.85 1.11 -13.96
CA THR A 343 13.44 0.28 -15.11
C THR A 343 11.95 0.36 -15.39
N PHE A 344 11.15 0.92 -14.47
CA PHE A 344 9.71 1.08 -14.61
C PHE A 344 9.28 2.54 -14.84
N ASP A 345 8.26 2.74 -15.67
CA ASP A 345 7.46 3.95 -15.77
C ASP A 345 6.10 3.72 -15.12
N PHE A 346 6.04 3.89 -13.80
CA PHE A 346 4.83 3.78 -13.00
C PHE A 346 3.70 4.71 -13.45
N SER A 347 3.99 5.79 -14.19
CA SER A 347 2.97 6.70 -14.71
C SER A 347 2.08 6.08 -15.81
N GLN A 348 2.53 4.95 -16.37
CA GLN A 348 1.77 4.20 -17.38
C GLN A 348 0.78 3.21 -16.75
N ILE A 349 0.85 2.98 -15.45
CA ILE A 349 -0.06 2.11 -14.71
C ILE A 349 -1.23 2.99 -14.23
N LYS A 350 -2.45 2.56 -14.54
CA LYS A 350 -3.66 3.36 -14.30
C LYS A 350 -4.21 3.16 -12.91
#